data_AF-A0A3D1R844-F1
#
_entry.id   AF-A0A3D1R844-F1
#
_cell.length_a   1.000
_cell.length_b   1.000
_cell.length_c   1.000
_cell.angle_alpha   90.00
_cell.angle_beta   90.00
_cell.angle_gamma   90.00
#
_symmetry.space_group_name_H-M   'P 1'
#
loop_
_entity.id
_entity.type
_entity.pdbx_description
1 polymer ?
#
loop_
_entity_poly.entity_id
_entity_poly.type
_entity_poly.pdbx_seq_one_letter_code
_entity_poly.pdbx_strand_id
1 'polypeptide(L)'
;SDQFSFCVALWEALYGRRPFPGQSAEQLAESVLSGAPPVPPAGSSVPGWLQRAVQRGLSRRPEERFPFIEGLLDDLSRSSLEGRRRRRLAAAAVALFITLTTT
;
A
#
# COMPACT_ATOMS: atom_id res chain seq x y z
N SER A 1 -16.43 3.07 7.50
CA SER A 1 -15.74 2.96 8.80
C SER A 1 -14.69 1.85 8.73
N ASP A 2 -15.05 0.65 8.28
CA ASP A 2 -14.18 -0.55 8.28
C ASP A 2 -12.97 -0.47 7.34
N GLN A 3 -13.16 0.11 6.15
CA GLN A 3 -12.07 0.29 5.19
C GLN A 3 -10.90 1.12 5.75
N PHE A 4 -11.21 2.19 6.47
CA PHE A 4 -10.18 3.07 7.04
C PHE A 4 -9.38 2.32 8.10
N SER A 5 -10.07 1.63 9.03
CA SER A 5 -9.44 0.81 10.07
C SER A 5 -8.58 -0.31 9.47
N PHE A 6 -9.06 -0.97 8.41
CA PHE A 6 -8.28 -1.96 7.68
C PHE A 6 -6.99 -1.37 7.11
N CYS A 7 -7.06 -0.21 6.45
CA CYS A 7 -5.88 0.45 5.90
C CYS A 7 -4.92 0.97 6.96
N VAL A 8 -5.40 1.34 8.17
CA VAL A 8 -4.55 1.67 9.31
C VAL A 8 -3.75 0.45 9.76
N ALA A 9 -4.42 -0.69 9.95
CA ALA A 9 -3.77 -1.95 10.33
C ALA A 9 -2.78 -2.43 9.26
N LEU A 10 -3.16 -2.35 7.98
CA LEU A 10 -2.28 -2.71 6.87
C LEU A 10 -1.07 -1.78 6.77
N TRP A 11 -1.24 -0.48 7.01
CA TRP A 11 -0.13 0.47 7.07
C TRP A 11 0.86 0.09 8.19
N GLU A 12 0.37 -0.20 9.38
CA GLU A 12 1.21 -0.64 10.50
C GLU A 12 1.97 -1.93 10.18
N ALA A 13 1.32 -2.90 9.54
CA ALA A 13 1.97 -4.13 9.10
C ALA A 13 3.07 -3.89 8.06
N LEU A 14 2.88 -2.91 7.17
CA LEU A 14 3.84 -2.59 6.10
C LEU A 14 5.05 -1.78 6.57
N TYR A 15 4.85 -0.89 7.55
CA TYR A 15 5.87 0.09 7.94
C TYR A 15 6.31 -0.02 9.40
N GLY A 16 5.69 -0.88 10.21
CA GLY A 16 5.99 -1.04 11.64
C GLY A 16 5.62 0.17 12.49
N ARG A 17 4.83 1.11 11.96
CA ARG A 17 4.40 2.33 12.64
C ARG A 17 3.04 2.77 12.15
N ARG A 18 2.28 3.47 13.00
CA ARG A 18 0.96 4.01 12.63
C ARG A 18 1.06 5.08 11.55
N PRO A 19 0.02 5.23 10.70
CA PRO A 19 -0.07 6.32 9.73
C PRO A 19 -0.29 7.69 10.39
N PHE A 20 -1.05 7.71 11.50
CA PHE A 20 -1.40 8.94 12.23
C PHE A 20 -0.80 8.92 13.65
N PRO A 21 0.11 9.86 13.99
CA PRO A 21 0.65 10.00 15.33
C PRO A 21 -0.42 10.52 16.31
N GLY A 22 -0.24 10.22 17.60
CA GLY A 22 -1.13 10.69 18.67
C GLY A 22 -1.20 9.70 19.82
N GLN A 23 -1.14 10.22 21.04
CA GLN A 23 -1.21 9.44 22.29
C GLN A 23 -2.56 9.57 22.99
N SER A 24 -3.42 10.51 22.58
CA SER A 24 -4.81 10.65 23.03
C SER A 24 -5.79 10.59 21.86
N ALA A 25 -7.08 10.43 22.17
CA ALA A 25 -8.13 10.43 21.16
C ALA A 25 -8.23 11.77 20.42
N GLU A 26 -8.02 12.87 21.13
CA GLU A 26 -8.03 14.23 20.58
C GLU A 26 -6.88 14.43 19.58
N GLN A 27 -5.66 14.01 19.95
CA GLN A 27 -4.49 14.11 19.07
C GLN A 27 -4.64 13.25 17.80
N LEU A 28 -5.23 12.06 17.95
CA LEU A 28 -5.56 11.20 16.83
C LEU A 28 -6.59 11.84 15.90
N ALA A 29 -7.67 12.39 16.46
CA ALA A 29 -8.70 13.09 15.70
C ALA A 29 -8.10 14.28 14.95
N GLU A 30 -7.29 15.10 15.62
CA GLU A 30 -6.59 16.23 15.00
C GLU A 30 -5.68 15.77 13.86
N SER A 31 -4.88 14.72 14.07
CA SER A 31 -3.99 14.19 13.03
C SER A 31 -4.77 13.72 11.79
N VAL A 32 -5.89 13.02 11.96
CA VAL A 32 -6.74 12.57 10.84
C VAL A 32 -7.45 13.75 10.18
N LEU A 33 -7.92 14.72 10.97
CA LEU A 33 -8.68 15.87 10.49
C LEU A 33 -7.83 16.92 9.77
N SER A 34 -6.53 17.01 10.10
CA SER A 34 -5.56 17.89 9.42
C SER A 34 -5.52 17.68 7.90
N GLY A 35 -5.94 16.49 7.43
CA GLY A 35 -6.03 16.17 6.01
C GLY A 35 -4.68 15.90 5.35
N ALA A 36 -3.58 15.93 6.10
CA ALA A 36 -2.28 15.54 5.58
C ALA A 36 -2.28 14.04 5.28
N PRO A 37 -2.01 13.62 4.02
CA PRO A 37 -1.92 12.20 3.70
C PRO A 37 -0.73 11.59 4.46
N PRO A 38 -0.87 10.35 4.97
CA PRO A 38 0.22 9.70 5.68
C PRO A 38 1.39 9.45 4.72
N VAL A 39 2.60 9.79 5.17
CA VAL A 39 3.83 9.72 4.36
C VAL A 39 4.59 8.44 4.71
N PRO A 40 4.92 7.59 3.73
CA PRO A 40 5.69 6.38 3.97
C PRO A 40 7.12 6.73 4.41
N PRO A 41 7.78 5.89 5.23
CA PRO A 41 9.18 6.08 5.59
C PRO A 41 10.09 6.14 4.36
N ALA A 42 11.11 7.00 4.42
CA ALA A 42 12.14 7.06 3.39
C ALA A 42 12.82 5.69 3.22
N GLY A 43 13.09 5.29 1.97
CA GLY A 43 13.74 4.01 1.67
C GLY A 43 12.85 2.78 1.84
N SER A 44 11.53 2.94 2.02
CA SER A 44 10.61 1.81 2.11
C SER A 44 10.69 0.90 0.87
N SER A 45 10.80 -0.42 1.11
CA SER A 45 10.73 -1.46 0.08
C SER A 45 9.30 -1.78 -0.39
N VAL A 46 8.29 -1.13 0.21
CA VAL A 46 6.88 -1.32 -0.13
C VAL A 46 6.63 -0.80 -1.55
N PRO A 47 6.08 -1.61 -2.46
CA PRO A 47 5.83 -1.18 -3.84
C PRO A 47 4.89 0.04 -3.93
N GLY A 48 5.21 1.01 -4.78
CA GLY A 48 4.43 2.26 -4.89
C GLY A 48 2.94 2.08 -5.21
N TRP A 49 2.54 0.99 -5.89
CA TRP A 49 1.12 0.68 -6.11
C TRP A 49 0.40 0.37 -4.79
N LEU A 50 1.04 -0.36 -3.89
CA LEU A 50 0.50 -0.74 -2.59
C LEU A 50 0.39 0.48 -1.70
N GLN A 51 1.41 1.35 -1.73
CA GLN A 51 1.38 2.64 -1.02
C GLN A 51 0.15 3.46 -1.42
N ARG A 52 -0.10 3.62 -2.73
CA ARG A 52 -1.25 4.38 -3.25
C ARG A 52 -2.59 3.78 -2.86
N ALA A 53 -2.74 2.45 -2.96
CA ALA A 53 -3.98 1.78 -2.59
C ALA A 53 -4.30 1.99 -1.10
N VAL A 54 -3.30 1.84 -0.22
CA VAL A 54 -3.45 2.08 1.22
C VAL A 54 -3.73 3.55 1.51
N GLN A 55 -3.00 4.49 0.90
CA GLN A 55 -3.22 5.92 1.07
C GLN A 55 -4.63 6.36 0.66
N ARG A 56 -5.18 5.80 -0.43
CA ARG A 56 -6.57 6.05 -0.84
C ARG A 56 -7.58 5.53 0.18
N GLY A 57 -7.35 4.36 0.76
CA GLY A 57 -8.21 3.86 1.84
C GLY A 57 -8.12 4.68 3.13
N LEU A 58 -7.01 5.39 3.33
CA LEU A 58 -6.77 6.33 4.43
C LEU A 58 -7.25 7.76 4.16
N SER A 59 -7.88 8.03 3.00
CA SER A 59 -8.41 9.38 2.71
C SER A 59 -9.36 9.84 3.81
N ARG A 60 -9.23 11.10 4.22
CA ARG A 60 -10.09 11.71 5.25
C ARG A 60 -11.55 11.71 4.79
N ARG A 61 -11.77 12.09 3.54
CA ARG A 61 -13.10 12.16 2.92
C ARG A 61 -13.54 10.76 2.47
N PRO A 62 -14.66 10.21 2.97
CA PRO A 62 -15.14 8.88 2.56
C PRO A 62 -15.32 8.73 1.04
N GLU A 63 -15.72 9.79 0.36
CA GLU A 63 -15.95 9.83 -1.10
C GLU A 63 -14.66 9.69 -1.93
N GLU A 64 -13.49 9.98 -1.35
CA GLU A 64 -12.19 9.78 -2.00
C GLU A 64 -11.67 8.34 -1.87
N ARG A 65 -12.31 7.55 -1.00
CA ARG A 65 -11.96 6.15 -0.78
C ARG A 65 -12.47 5.27 -1.90
N PHE A 66 -12.47 3.96 -1.68
CA PHE A 66 -13.16 3.05 -2.59
C PHE A 66 -14.65 3.05 -2.22
N PRO A 67 -15.56 2.96 -3.21
CA PRO A 67 -16.99 2.90 -2.92
C PRO A 67 -17.37 1.75 -1.98
N PHE A 68 -16.65 0.62 -2.10
CA PHE A 68 -16.80 -0.57 -1.28
C PHE A 68 -15.43 -1.18 -0.95
N ILE A 69 -15.33 -1.89 0.16
CA ILE A 69 -14.06 -2.50 0.61
C ILE A 69 -13.59 -3.61 -0.34
N GLU A 70 -14.53 -4.29 -1.01
CA GLU A 70 -14.27 -5.29 -2.04
C GLU A 70 -13.47 -4.69 -3.19
N GLY A 71 -13.74 -3.44 -3.56
CA GLY A 71 -12.98 -2.73 -4.60
C GLY A 71 -11.53 -2.46 -4.19
N LEU A 72 -11.27 -2.22 -2.90
CA LEU A 72 -9.91 -2.13 -2.37
C LEU A 72 -9.22 -3.51 -2.41
N LEU A 73 -9.88 -4.56 -1.91
CA LEU A 73 -9.29 -5.90 -1.86
C LEU A 73 -8.97 -6.43 -3.26
N ASP A 74 -9.85 -6.17 -4.21
CA ASP A 74 -9.66 -6.52 -5.60
C ASP A 74 -8.46 -5.76 -6.21
N ASP A 75 -8.36 -4.44 -6.03
CA ASP A 75 -7.20 -3.65 -6.48
C ASP A 75 -5.86 -4.17 -5.90
N LEU A 76 -5.87 -4.51 -4.61
CA LEU A 76 -4.71 -5.11 -3.92
C LEU A 76 -4.33 -6.48 -4.51
N SER A 77 -5.33 -7.31 -4.81
CA SER A 77 -5.13 -8.65 -5.35
C SER A 77 -4.59 -8.62 -6.79
N ARG A 78 -5.18 -7.82 -7.67
CA ARG A 78 -4.78 -7.70 -9.08
C ARG A 78 -3.34 -7.20 -9.18
N SER A 79 -3.02 -6.14 -8.45
CA SER A 79 -1.68 -5.53 -8.47
C SER A 79 -0.59 -6.45 -7.92
N SER A 80 -0.90 -7.26 -6.91
CA SER A 80 0.02 -8.28 -6.37
C SER A 80 0.35 -9.37 -7.41
N LEU A 81 -0.67 -9.85 -8.12
CA LEU A 81 -0.51 -10.87 -9.17
C LEU A 81 0.31 -10.34 -10.34
N GLU A 82 0.06 -9.11 -10.78
CA GLU A 82 0.82 -8.47 -11.86
C GLU A 82 2.29 -8.24 -11.48
N GLY A 83 2.55 -7.76 -10.26
CA GLY A 83 3.91 -7.60 -9.75
C GLY A 83 4.68 -8.92 -9.74
N ARG A 84 4.04 -10.01 -9.28
CA ARG A 84 4.64 -11.35 -9.28
C ARG A 84 4.89 -11.85 -10.70
N ARG A 85 3.95 -11.65 -11.64
CA ARG A 85 4.10 -12.04 -13.05
C ARG A 85 5.27 -11.33 -13.70
N ARG A 86 5.38 -10.01 -13.54
CA ARG A 86 6.50 -9.21 -14.08
C ARG A 86 7.85 -9.67 -13.55
N ARG A 87 7.97 -9.92 -12.24
CA ARG A 87 9.21 -10.44 -11.63
C ARG A 87 9.60 -11.82 -12.18
N ARG A 88 8.63 -12.72 -12.37
CA ARG A 88 8.87 -14.05 -12.95
C ARG A 88 9.34 -13.95 -14.41
N LEU A 89 8.72 -13.10 -15.21
CA LEU A 89 9.13 -12.88 -16.60
C LEU A 89 10.55 -12.28 -16.69
N ALA A 90 10.87 -11.31 -15.84
CA ALA A 90 12.21 -10.74 -15.77
C ALA A 90 13.26 -11.80 -15.35
N ALA A 91 12.96 -12.61 -14.33
CA ALA A 91 13.85 -13.69 -13.90
C ALA A 91 14.06 -14.75 -15.00
N ALA A 92 13.00 -15.12 -15.73
CA ALA A 92 13.10 -16.05 -16.86
C ALA A 92 13.93 -15.47 -18.01
N ALA A 93 13.78 -14.19 -18.33
CA ALA A 93 14.58 -13.51 -19.35
C ALA A 93 16.06 -13.43 -18.95
N VAL A 94 16.36 -13.13 -17.67
CA VAL A 94 17.73 -13.14 -17.14
C VAL A 94 18.32 -14.56 -17.21
N ALA A 95 17.57 -15.58 -16.80
CA ALA A 95 18.01 -16.96 -16.89
C ALA A 95 18.29 -17.40 -18.34
N LEU A 96 17.41 -17.05 -19.27
CA LEU A 96 17.58 -17.33 -20.70
C LEU A 96 18.81 -16.63 -21.27
N PHE A 97 19.02 -15.36 -20.91
CA PHE A 97 20.20 -14.60 -21.31
C PHE A 97 21.49 -15.23 -20.79
N ILE A 98 21.51 -15.63 -19.51
CA ILE A 98 22.65 -16.33 -18.92
C ILE A 98 22.92 -17.63 -19.70
N THR A 99 21.91 -18.48 -19.94
CA THR A 99 22.09 -19.73 -20.69
C THR A 99 22.59 -19.54 -22.13
N LEU A 100 22.18 -18.45 -22.79
CA LEU A 100 22.63 -18.10 -24.15
C LEU A 100 24.09 -17.64 -24.18
N THR A 101 24.61 -17.09 -23.08
CA THR A 101 26.02 -16.64 -23.00
C THR A 101 26.99 -17.73 -22.57
N THR A 102 26.51 -18.81 -21.92
CA THR A 102 27.36 -19.91 -21.45
C THR A 102 27.49 -21.07 -22.44
N THR A 103 26.85 -21.00 -23.60
CA THR A 103 26.89 -22.00 -24.67
C THR A 103 27.67 -21.45 -25.86
#